data_AF-A0A7W1EJW0-F1
#
_entry.id   AF-A0A7W1EJW0-F1
#
_cell.length_a   1.000
_cell.length_b   1.000
_cell.length_c   1.000
_cell.angle_alpha   90.00
_cell.angle_beta   90.00
_cell.angle_gamma   90.00
#
_symmetry.space_group_name_H-M   'P 1'
#
loop_
_entity.id
_entity.type
_entity.pdbx_description
1 polymer ?
#
loop_
_entity_poly.entity_id
_entity_poly.type
_entity_poly.pdbx_seq_one_letter_code
_entity_poly.pdbx_strand_id
1 'polypeptide(L)'
;MEAGLEHLSRGTGRHVGRIVAVLEPYYRSMETARNVVLLATELGVPDIVVIANKVRDEADRGAIAEFCRAHGMRLVGEVPFDGSLAEVERGGGAPIDAAAGSPAVVAIERLSLLLGSDAPMS
;
A
#
# COMPACT_ATOMS: atom_id res chain seq x y z
N MET A 1 6.06 15.22 -9.04
CA MET A 1 5.42 16.05 -8.01
C MET A 1 4.77 15.09 -7.04
N GLU A 2 5.25 15.08 -5.79
CA GLU A 2 4.88 14.12 -4.76
C GLU A 2 4.02 14.84 -3.72
N ALA A 3 2.72 14.94 -4.03
CA ALA A 3 1.78 15.75 -3.25
C ALA A 3 1.62 15.29 -1.79
N GLY A 4 2.03 14.06 -1.44
CA GLY A 4 1.93 13.53 -0.08
C GLY A 4 3.04 14.02 0.87
N LEU A 5 4.31 14.01 0.44
CA LEU A 5 5.45 14.28 1.33
C LEU A 5 5.56 15.74 1.76
N GLU A 6 5.15 16.65 0.88
CA GLU A 6 5.14 18.09 1.18
C GLU A 6 4.11 18.46 2.25
N HIS A 7 3.01 17.70 2.39
CA HIS A 7 2.03 17.88 3.46
C HIS A 7 2.46 17.24 4.79
N LEU A 8 3.27 16.17 4.76
CA LEU A 8 3.83 15.58 5.98
C LEU A 8 4.84 16.54 6.65
N SER A 9 5.68 17.22 5.87
CA SER A 9 6.68 18.17 6.38
C SER A 9 6.10 19.52 6.85
N ARG A 10 4.94 19.94 6.34
CA ARG A 10 4.34 21.27 6.62
C ARG A 10 3.41 21.35 7.84
N GLY A 11 3.29 20.30 8.65
CA GLY A 11 2.62 20.36 9.96
C GLY A 11 1.33 19.54 10.11
N THR A 12 0.83 18.92 9.04
CA THR A 12 -0.28 17.95 9.11
C THR A 12 0.13 16.58 9.66
N GLY A 13 1.43 16.27 9.71
CA GLY A 13 1.96 15.02 10.28
C GLY A 13 1.79 14.89 11.81
N ARG A 14 1.52 15.98 12.55
CA ARG A 14 1.44 15.95 14.02
C ARG A 14 0.26 15.16 14.60
N HIS A 15 -0.65 14.66 13.77
CA HIS A 15 -1.82 13.88 14.22
C HIS A 15 -2.06 12.61 13.38
N VAL A 16 -1.09 12.14 12.59
CA VAL A 16 -1.24 10.92 11.80
C VAL A 16 -0.88 9.71 12.65
N GLY A 17 -1.87 8.87 12.97
CA GLY A 17 -1.67 7.63 13.73
C GLY A 17 -1.08 6.48 12.91
N ARG A 18 -1.29 6.46 11.59
CA ARG A 18 -0.76 5.42 10.70
C ARG A 18 -0.49 5.96 9.29
N ILE A 19 0.61 5.54 8.69
CA ILE A 19 0.87 5.68 7.25
C ILE A 19 0.81 4.31 6.57
N VAL A 20 0.10 4.26 5.44
CA VAL A 20 0.05 3.10 4.56
C VAL A 20 0.76 3.47 3.25
N ALA A 21 1.96 2.96 3.05
CA ALA A 21 2.70 3.12 1.80
C ALA A 21 2.31 2.00 0.83
N VAL A 22 1.96 2.36 -0.40
CA VAL A 22 1.61 1.39 -1.44
C VAL A 22 2.74 1.34 -2.46
N LEU A 23 3.21 0.14 -2.77
CA LEU A 23 4.24 -0.10 -3.78
C LEU A 23 3.75 -1.08 -4.84
N GLU A 24 4.44 -1.12 -5.98
CA GLU A 24 4.23 -2.09 -7.07
C GLU A 24 5.51 -2.91 -7.28
N PRO A 25 5.47 -4.06 -8.00
CA PRO A 25 6.63 -4.94 -8.25
C PRO A 25 7.63 -4.35 -9.26
N TYR A 26 8.03 -3.09 -9.05
CA TYR A 26 9.01 -2.38 -9.84
C TYR A 26 9.96 -1.65 -8.91
N TYR A 27 11.28 -1.78 -9.16
CA TYR A 27 12.33 -1.25 -8.28
C TYR A 27 12.11 0.22 -7.88
N ARG A 28 11.75 1.10 -8.83
CA ARG A 28 11.52 2.51 -8.51
C ARG A 28 10.34 2.73 -7.55
N SER A 29 9.27 1.95 -7.68
CA SER A 29 8.12 2.05 -6.77
C SER A 29 8.51 1.60 -5.35
N MET A 30 9.27 0.51 -5.25
CA MET A 30 9.79 0.01 -3.97
C MET A 30 10.73 1.01 -3.29
N GLU A 31 11.64 1.63 -4.04
CA GLU A 31 12.54 2.68 -3.51
C GLU A 31 11.79 3.94 -3.08
N THR A 32 10.76 4.36 -3.83
CA THR A 32 9.90 5.47 -3.40
C THR A 32 9.20 5.13 -2.08
N ALA A 33 8.61 3.95 -1.96
CA ALA A 33 7.96 3.52 -0.71
C ALA A 33 8.95 3.47 0.46
N ARG A 34 10.18 3.00 0.23
CA ARG A 34 11.25 3.03 1.23
C ARG A 34 11.56 4.46 1.69
N ASN A 35 11.69 5.41 0.78
CA ASN A 35 11.95 6.82 1.14
C ASN A 35 10.79 7.41 1.97
N VAL A 36 9.54 7.08 1.62
CA VAL A 36 8.36 7.47 2.41
C VAL A 36 8.41 6.88 3.81
N VAL A 37 8.74 5.59 3.95
CA VAL A 37 8.87 4.92 5.26
C VAL A 37 9.96 5.57 6.11
N LEU A 38 11.13 5.87 5.53
CA LEU A 38 12.22 6.53 6.24
C LEU A 38 11.80 7.92 6.73
N LEU A 39 11.22 8.74 5.86
CA LEU A 39 10.79 10.08 6.24
C LEU A 39 9.67 10.04 7.30
N ALA A 40 8.69 9.16 7.16
CA ALA A 40 7.64 8.96 8.16
C ALA A 40 8.21 8.55 9.52
N THR A 41 9.24 7.69 9.52
CA THR A 41 9.94 7.27 10.73
C THR A 41 10.67 8.47 11.38
N GLU A 42 11.37 9.28 10.59
CA GLU A 42 12.04 10.49 11.07
C GLU A 42 11.06 11.53 11.64
N LEU A 43 9.85 11.59 11.10
CA LEU A 43 8.77 12.45 11.58
C LEU A 43 8.04 11.90 12.82
N GLY A 44 8.41 10.70 13.30
CA GLY A 44 7.85 10.09 14.51
C GLY A 44 6.46 9.50 14.34
N VAL A 45 6.08 9.10 13.12
CA VAL A 45 4.80 8.42 12.86
C VAL A 45 4.81 7.06 13.58
N PRO A 46 3.81 6.75 14.44
CA PRO A 46 3.89 5.60 15.33
C PRO A 46 3.63 4.27 14.63
N ASP A 47 2.92 4.27 13.50
CA ASP A 47 2.65 3.07 12.73
C ASP A 47 2.82 3.30 11.23
N ILE A 48 3.70 2.53 10.60
CA ILE A 48 3.98 2.61 9.16
C ILE A 48 3.90 1.19 8.60
N VAL A 49 3.06 1.02 7.59
CA VAL A 49 2.85 -0.26 6.90
C VAL A 49 2.98 -0.11 5.40
N VAL A 50 3.23 -1.24 4.75
CA VAL A 50 3.37 -1.34 3.31
C VAL A 50 2.35 -2.32 2.75
N ILE A 51 1.73 -1.95 1.64
CA ILE A 51 0.87 -2.83 0.83
C ILE A 51 1.51 -2.99 -0.53
N ALA A 52 1.64 -4.23 -0.98
CA ALA A 52 2.04 -4.56 -2.33
C ALA A 52 0.83 -4.50 -3.27
N ASN A 53 0.90 -3.75 -4.35
CA ASN A 53 -0.16 -3.63 -5.33
C ASN A 53 0.27 -4.24 -6.67
N LYS A 54 -0.72 -4.75 -7.41
CA LYS A 54 -0.53 -5.35 -8.74
C LYS A 54 0.46 -6.53 -8.76
N VAL A 55 0.45 -7.36 -7.71
CA VAL A 55 1.26 -8.59 -7.67
C VAL A 55 0.72 -9.58 -8.69
N ARG A 56 1.54 -10.02 -9.65
CA ARG A 56 1.09 -10.90 -10.75
C ARG A 56 1.36 -12.37 -10.46
N ASP A 57 2.49 -12.66 -9.85
CA ASP A 57 2.99 -14.00 -9.66
C ASP A 57 3.92 -14.10 -8.44
N GLU A 58 4.49 -15.29 -8.23
CA GLU A 58 5.41 -15.53 -7.12
C GLU A 58 6.77 -14.86 -7.28
N ALA A 59 7.16 -14.48 -8.50
CA ALA A 59 8.38 -13.71 -8.70
C ALA A 59 8.20 -12.27 -8.19
N ASP A 60 7.05 -11.64 -8.52
CA ASP A 60 6.65 -10.34 -7.96
C ASP A 60 6.60 -10.40 -6.42
N ARG A 61 5.90 -11.41 -5.87
CA ARG A 61 5.77 -11.60 -4.42
C ARG A 61 7.14 -11.75 -3.75
N GLY A 62 8.01 -12.58 -4.32
CA GLY A 62 9.36 -12.83 -3.83
C GLY A 62 10.22 -11.57 -3.81
N ALA A 63 10.24 -10.82 -4.92
CA ALA A 63 11.01 -9.59 -5.04
C ALA A 63 10.57 -8.53 -4.02
N ILE A 64 9.27 -8.35 -3.84
CA ILE A 64 8.71 -7.40 -2.87
C ILE A 64 9.03 -7.82 -1.43
N ALA A 65 8.82 -9.10 -1.10
CA ALA A 65 9.08 -9.62 0.24
C ALA A 65 10.57 -9.51 0.61
N GLU A 66 11.46 -9.84 -0.33
CA GLU A 66 12.90 -9.69 -0.17
C GLU A 66 13.28 -8.22 0.06
N PHE A 67 12.80 -7.31 -0.78
CA PHE A 67 13.07 -5.88 -0.66
C PHE A 67 12.57 -5.32 0.69
N CYS A 68 11.33 -5.64 1.07
CA CYS A 68 10.77 -5.17 2.33
C CYS A 68 11.57 -5.68 3.54
N ARG A 69 11.98 -6.96 3.52
CA ARG A 69 12.83 -7.55 4.56
C ARG A 69 14.20 -6.88 4.63
N ALA A 70 14.83 -6.63 3.49
CA ALA A 70 16.15 -5.99 3.42
C ALA A 70 16.14 -4.54 3.95
N HIS A 71 14.99 -3.88 3.90
CA HIS A 71 14.83 -2.48 4.32
C HIS A 71 14.00 -2.29 5.58
N GLY A 72 13.65 -3.37 6.30
CA GLY A 72 12.88 -3.29 7.54
C GLY A 72 11.46 -2.74 7.37
N MET A 73 10.87 -2.89 6.19
CA MET A 73 9.52 -2.40 5.87
C MET A 73 8.46 -3.43 6.27
N ARG A 74 7.40 -2.98 6.96
CA ARG A 74 6.30 -3.85 7.44
C ARG A 74 5.25 -4.09 6.36
N LEU A 75 5.47 -5.12 5.53
CA LEU A 75 4.49 -5.58 4.54
C LEU A 75 3.30 -6.27 5.23
N VAL A 76 2.09 -5.71 5.09
CA VAL A 76 0.87 -6.23 5.76
C VAL A 76 -0.09 -6.97 4.83
N GLY A 77 0.18 -6.93 3.54
CA GLY A 77 -0.52 -7.74 2.56
C GLY A 77 -0.38 -7.19 1.16
N GLU A 78 -1.17 -7.75 0.26
CA GLU A 78 -1.07 -7.47 -1.17
C GLU A 78 -2.43 -7.42 -1.86
N VAL A 79 -2.45 -6.72 -2.98
CA VAL A 79 -3.55 -6.69 -3.94
C VAL A 79 -3.02 -7.31 -5.24
N PRO A 80 -3.62 -8.42 -5.71
CA PRO A 80 -3.19 -9.03 -6.96
C PRO A 80 -3.47 -8.12 -8.15
N PHE A 81 -2.69 -8.28 -9.21
CA PHE A 81 -3.01 -7.66 -10.50
C PHE A 81 -4.33 -8.24 -11.02
N ASP A 82 -5.26 -7.36 -11.37
CA ASP A 82 -6.58 -7.75 -11.87
C ASP A 82 -6.96 -6.88 -13.07
N GLY A 83 -6.96 -7.50 -14.25
CA GLY A 83 -7.27 -6.83 -15.51
C GLY A 83 -8.72 -6.35 -15.61
N SER A 84 -9.64 -6.97 -14.87
CA SER A 84 -11.07 -6.61 -14.91
C SER A 84 -11.34 -5.22 -14.34
N LEU A 85 -10.54 -4.77 -13.36
CA LEU A 85 -10.64 -3.43 -12.79
C LEU A 85 -10.46 -2.35 -13.87
N ALA A 86 -9.48 -2.54 -14.76
CA ALA A 86 -9.18 -1.58 -15.81
C ALA A 86 -10.29 -1.51 -16.87
N GLU A 87 -11.00 -2.60 -17.11
CA GLU A 87 -12.17 -2.62 -18.00
C GLU A 87 -13.34 -1.86 -17.39
N VAL A 88 -13.62 -2.09 -16.10
CA VAL A 88 -14.65 -1.37 -15.35
C VAL A 88 -14.37 0.13 -15.30
N GLU A 89 -13.12 0.51 -15.00
CA GLU A 89 -12.72 1.92 -14.91
C GLU A 89 -12.83 2.62 -16.28
N ARG A 90 -12.44 1.94 -17.37
CA ARG A 90 -12.63 2.47 -18.75
C ARG A 90 -14.10 2.69 -19.09
N GLY A 91 -15.01 1.91 -18.51
CA GLY A 91 -16.46 2.08 -18.66
C GLY A 91 -17.07 3.16 -17.76
N GLY A 92 -16.27 3.83 -16.92
CA GLY A 92 -16.74 4.81 -15.93
C GLY A 92 -17.40 4.18 -14.69
N GLY A 93 -17.29 2.86 -14.53
CA GLY A 93 -17.79 2.15 -13.35
C GLY A 93 -16.82 2.25 -12.18
N ALA A 94 -17.34 2.24 -10.96
CA ALA A 94 -16.53 2.09 -9.76
C ALA A 94 -16.16 0.61 -9.58
N PRO A 95 -14.87 0.24 -9.48
CA PRO A 95 -14.47 -1.16 -9.37
C PRO A 95 -15.03 -1.88 -8.14
N ILE A 96 -15.20 -1.16 -7.03
CA ILE A 96 -15.81 -1.72 -5.81
C ILE A 96 -17.28 -2.15 -6.03
N ASP A 97 -18.02 -1.45 -6.90
CA ASP A 97 -19.42 -1.73 -7.16
C ASP A 97 -19.61 -2.73 -8.30
N ALA A 98 -18.83 -2.57 -9.37
CA ALA A 98 -18.99 -3.33 -10.60
C ALA A 98 -18.11 -4.60 -10.67
N ALA A 99 -17.12 -4.74 -9.79
CA ALA A 99 -16.25 -5.90 -9.70
C ALA A 99 -16.08 -6.38 -8.24
N ALA A 100 -17.14 -6.29 -7.42
CA ALA A 100 -17.11 -6.63 -5.99
C ALA A 100 -16.50 -8.00 -5.66
N GLY A 101 -16.67 -9.00 -6.54
CA GLY A 101 -16.11 -10.35 -6.36
C GLY A 101 -14.71 -10.56 -6.94
N SER A 102 -14.09 -9.53 -7.52
CA SER A 102 -12.79 -9.68 -8.17
C SER A 102 -11.68 -9.93 -7.14
N PRO A 103 -10.62 -10.67 -7.50
CA PRO A 103 -9.52 -10.96 -6.57
C PRO A 103 -8.93 -9.70 -5.93
N ALA A 104 -8.82 -8.61 -6.69
CA ALA A 104 -8.29 -7.36 -6.18
C ALA A 104 -9.26 -6.66 -5.21
N VAL A 105 -10.57 -6.59 -5.52
CA VAL A 105 -11.55 -5.97 -4.61
C VAL A 105 -11.65 -6.76 -3.30
N VAL A 106 -11.71 -8.09 -3.37
CA VAL A 106 -11.72 -8.96 -2.18
C VAL A 106 -10.45 -8.77 -1.33
N ALA A 107 -9.29 -8.58 -1.96
CA ALA A 107 -8.05 -8.30 -1.24
C ALA A 107 -8.10 -6.93 -0.55
N ILE A 108 -8.61 -5.90 -1.23
CA ILE A 108 -8.78 -4.55 -0.68
C ILE A 108 -9.74 -4.56 0.53
N GLU A 109 -10.85 -5.29 0.45
CA GLU A 109 -11.79 -5.42 1.57
C GLU A 109 -11.13 -6.06 2.80
N ARG A 110 -10.37 -7.14 2.60
CA ARG A 110 -9.61 -7.79 3.68
C ARG A 110 -8.58 -6.86 4.30
N LEU A 111 -7.83 -6.13 3.48
CA LEU A 111 -6.86 -5.14 3.93
C LEU A 111 -7.53 -4.00 4.69
N SER A 112 -8.69 -3.53 4.23
CA SER A 112 -9.48 -2.49 4.91
C SER A 112 -9.90 -2.94 6.31
N LEU A 113 -10.35 -4.19 6.47
CA LEU A 113 -10.69 -4.76 7.78
C LEU A 113 -9.46 -4.85 8.70
N LEU A 114 -8.33 -5.36 8.19
CA LEU A 114 -7.07 -5.47 8.94
C LEU A 114 -6.55 -4.10 9.42
N LEU A 115 -6.70 -3.07 8.58
CA LEU A 115 -6.22 -1.72 8.88
C LEU A 115 -7.22 -0.91 9.72
N GLY A 116 -8.52 -1.21 9.64
CA GLY A 116 -9.58 -0.54 10.38
C GLY A 116 -9.77 -1.07 11.80
N SER A 117 -9.28 -2.27 12.12
CA SER A 117 -9.20 -2.73 13.50
C SER A 117 -8.09 -1.97 14.24
N ASP A 118 -8.47 -1.15 15.24
CA ASP A 118 -7.58 -0.52 16.23
C ASP A 118 -6.84 -1.54 17.14
N ALA A 119 -6.86 -2.82 16.80
CA ALA A 119 -6.12 -3.84 17.51
C ALA A 119 -4.62 -3.68 17.18
N PRO A 120 -3.74 -3.54 18.19
CA PRO A 120 -2.31 -3.62 17.94
C PRO A 120 -2.02 -4.99 17.33
N MET A 121 -1.48 -5.02 16.10
CA MET A 121 -0.94 -6.25 15.53
C MET A 121 0.30 -6.61 16.36
N SER A 122 0.09 -7.53 17.29
CA SER A 122 1.07 -8.12 18.20
C SER A 122 2.23 -8.80 17.49
#